data_AF-A0A7Y0QJ68-F1
#
_entry.id   AF-A0A7Y0QJ68-F1
#
_cell.length_a   1.000
_cell.length_b   1.000
_cell.length_c   1.000
_cell.angle_alpha   90.00
_cell.angle_beta   90.00
_cell.angle_gamma   90.00
#
_symmetry.space_group_name_H-M   'P 1'
#
loop_
_entity.id
_entity.type
_entity.pdbx_description
1 polymer ?
#
loop_
_entity_poly.entity_id
_entity_poly.type
_entity_poly.pdbx_seq_one_letter_code
_entity_poly.pdbx_strand_id
1 'polypeptide(L)'
;MVGPTGAAPGWDVAWSDALADLELSVADAEALLRAGHATGPVGPGWVPPSHLGQLPAPLVERAQALLDRQVRVARGLAAAAAQSRRELRAVEQLRATPEATPVYLDTAG
;
A
#
# COMPACT_ATOMS: atom_id res chain seq x y z
N MET A 1 23.88 -13.93 36.64
CA MET A 1 24.75 -14.52 35.61
C MET A 1 23.82 -15.15 34.57
N VAL A 2 23.41 -14.39 33.55
CA VAL A 2 22.46 -14.83 32.52
C VAL A 2 23.26 -15.52 31.42
N GLY A 3 23.01 -16.82 31.21
CA GLY A 3 23.67 -17.63 30.18
C GLY A 3 23.25 -17.18 28.76
N PRO A 4 24.00 -17.57 27.72
CA PRO A 4 23.70 -17.17 26.34
C PRO A 4 22.29 -17.65 25.97
N THR A 5 21.41 -16.71 25.63
CA THR A 5 20.07 -16.98 25.10
C THR A 5 20.20 -17.65 23.74
N GLY A 6 20.46 -18.96 23.74
CA GLY A 6 20.24 -19.79 22.57
C GLY A 6 18.75 -19.73 22.26
N ALA A 7 18.38 -18.89 21.30
CA ALA A 7 17.07 -18.89 20.67
C ALA A 7 16.64 -20.33 20.40
N ALA A 8 15.51 -20.75 20.96
CA ALA A 8 14.93 -22.03 20.59
C ALA A 8 14.66 -21.96 19.07
N PRO A 9 15.07 -22.96 18.27
CA PRO A 9 14.98 -22.88 16.81
C PRO A 9 13.58 -22.56 16.26
N GLY A 10 12.51 -22.82 17.04
CA GLY A 10 11.14 -22.44 16.66
C GLY A 10 10.82 -20.95 16.75
N TRP A 11 11.53 -20.17 17.58
CA TRP A 11 11.28 -18.73 17.74
C TRP A 11 11.78 -17.92 16.54
N ASP A 12 13.01 -18.20 16.09
CA ASP A 12 13.58 -17.56 14.90
C ASP A 12 12.76 -17.89 13.65
N VAL A 13 12.34 -19.16 13.53
CA VAL A 13 11.47 -19.62 12.44
C VAL A 13 10.13 -18.89 12.47
N ALA A 14 9.46 -18.80 13.63
CA ALA A 14 8.18 -18.12 13.74
C ALA A 14 8.27 -16.62 13.36
N TRP A 15 9.36 -15.94 13.72
CA TRP A 15 9.61 -14.56 13.26
C TRP A 15 9.88 -14.48 11.77
N SER A 16 10.65 -15.42 11.22
CA SER A 16 10.90 -15.47 9.78
C SER A 16 9.62 -15.69 8.98
N ASP A 17 8.73 -16.57 9.46
CA ASP A 17 7.44 -16.85 8.84
C ASP A 17 6.53 -15.62 8.89
N ALA A 18 6.44 -14.96 10.06
CA ALA A 18 5.66 -13.74 10.21
C ALA A 18 6.15 -12.59 9.29
N LEU A 19 7.47 -12.47 9.09
CA LEU A 19 8.05 -11.52 8.14
C LEU A 19 7.77 -11.92 6.68
N ALA A 20 7.77 -13.22 6.36
CA ALA A 20 7.43 -13.71 5.02
C ALA A 20 5.97 -13.39 4.65
N ASP A 21 5.03 -13.60 5.58
CA ASP A 21 3.61 -13.25 5.38
C ASP A 21 3.42 -11.74 5.14
N LEU A 22 4.18 -10.92 5.89
CA LEU A 22 4.16 -9.48 5.69
C LEU A 22 4.77 -9.06 4.36
N GLU A 23 5.84 -9.71 3.92
CA GLU A 23 6.47 -9.47 2.62
C GLU A 23 5.52 -9.76 1.46
N LEU A 24 4.74 -10.84 1.53
CA LEU A 24 3.70 -11.16 0.55
C LEU A 24 2.63 -10.06 0.52
N SER A 25 2.15 -9.66 1.69
CA SER A 25 1.15 -8.58 1.82
C SER A 25 1.63 -7.25 1.21
N VAL A 26 2.91 -6.91 1.40
CA VAL A 26 3.52 -5.72 0.80
C VAL A 26 3.70 -5.87 -0.70
N ALA A 27 4.11 -7.05 -1.18
CA ALA A 27 4.26 -7.31 -2.61
C ALA A 27 2.92 -7.19 -3.36
N ASP A 28 1.84 -7.67 -2.76
CA ASP A 28 0.48 -7.52 -3.30
C ASP A 28 0.06 -6.05 -3.39
N ALA A 29 0.30 -5.27 -2.32
CA ALA A 29 0.01 -3.83 -2.31
C ALA A 29 0.83 -3.07 -3.36
N GLU A 30 2.12 -3.41 -3.54
CA GLU A 30 2.97 -2.86 -4.58
C GLU A 30 2.45 -3.23 -6.00
N ALA A 31 1.96 -4.45 -6.19
CA ALA A 31 1.39 -4.89 -7.46
C ALA A 31 0.11 -4.13 -7.80
N LEU A 32 -0.78 -3.94 -6.82
CA LEU A 32 -2.00 -3.15 -6.98
C LEU A 32 -1.69 -1.69 -7.33
N LEU A 33 -0.69 -1.09 -6.68
CA LEU A 33 -0.23 0.26 -7.01
C LEU A 33 0.30 0.35 -8.45
N ARG A 34 1.08 -0.64 -8.91
CA ARG A 34 1.59 -0.68 -10.29
C ARG A 34 0.48 -0.88 -11.31
N ALA A 35 -0.52 -1.70 -11.00
CA ALA A 35 -1.66 -1.94 -11.88
C ALA A 35 -2.56 -0.69 -12.03
N GLY A 36 -2.53 0.23 -11.06
CA GLY A 36 -3.31 1.48 -11.09
C GLY A 36 -4.80 1.30 -10.81
N HIS A 37 -5.28 0.06 -10.71
CA HIS A 37 -6.65 -0.26 -10.32
C HIS A 37 -6.69 -1.55 -9.50
N ALA A 38 -7.42 -1.54 -8.38
CA ALA A 38 -7.72 -2.73 -7.62
C ALA A 38 -9.04 -3.33 -8.11
N THR A 39 -8.98 -4.51 -8.71
CA THR A 39 -10.16 -5.32 -9.07
C THR A 39 -10.23 -6.51 -8.12
N GLY A 40 -10.75 -6.29 -6.91
CA GLY A 40 -10.92 -7.35 -5.92
C GLY A 40 -11.15 -6.80 -4.50
N PRO A 41 -11.68 -7.63 -3.59
CA PRO A 41 -11.78 -7.27 -2.18
C PRO A 41 -10.38 -7.06 -1.59
N VAL A 42 -10.24 -6.06 -0.72
CA VAL A 42 -9.02 -5.89 0.08
C VAL A 42 -8.96 -7.08 1.04
N GLY A 43 -7.89 -7.87 0.94
CA GLY A 43 -7.66 -9.01 1.84
C GLY A 43 -7.57 -8.56 3.30
N PRO A 44 -7.68 -9.50 4.27
CA PRO A 44 -7.49 -9.17 5.68
C PRO A 44 -6.11 -8.53 5.87
N GLY A 45 -6.08 -7.39 6.56
CA GLY A 45 -4.82 -6.70 6.87
C GLY A 45 -3.90 -7.60 7.70
N TRP A 46 -2.60 -7.56 7.42
CA TRP A 46 -1.60 -8.28 8.22
C TRP A 46 -1.64 -7.77 9.68
N VAL A 47 -1.69 -8.71 10.63
CA VAL A 47 -1.70 -8.44 12.06
C VAL A 47 -0.35 -8.87 12.64
N PRO A 48 0.38 -7.96 13.32
CA PRO A 48 1.65 -8.32 13.92
C PRO A 48 1.45 -9.38 15.02
N PRO A 49 2.31 -10.41 15.07
CA PRO A 49 2.19 -11.45 16.07
C PRO A 49 2.60 -10.91 17.46
N SER A 50 1.69 -10.99 18.44
CA SER A 50 1.89 -10.43 19.78
C SER A 50 2.66 -11.34 20.75
N HIS A 51 2.82 -12.62 20.39
CA HIS A 51 3.35 -13.66 21.28
C HIS A 51 4.80 -14.05 20.96
N LEU A 52 5.41 -13.49 19.92
CA LEU A 52 6.77 -13.86 19.49
C LEU A 52 7.88 -13.15 20.27
N GLY A 53 7.58 -12.31 21.27
CA GLY A 53 8.62 -11.62 22.03
C GLY A 53 9.41 -10.60 21.18
N GLN A 54 10.71 -10.43 21.44
CA GLN A 54 11.54 -9.47 20.70
C GLN A 54 11.92 -10.02 19.31
N LEU A 55 12.31 -9.15 18.38
CA LEU A 55 12.81 -9.58 17.07
C LEU A 55 14.25 -10.13 17.19
N PRO A 56 14.58 -11.29 16.60
CA PRO A 56 15.94 -11.81 16.56
C PRO A 56 16.90 -10.88 15.81
N ALA A 57 18.10 -10.66 16.36
CA ALA A 57 19.10 -9.76 15.77
C ALA A 57 19.41 -10.03 14.28
N PRO A 58 19.51 -11.29 13.80
CA PRO A 58 19.75 -11.57 12.38
C PRO A 58 18.63 -11.11 11.45
N LEU A 59 17.40 -10.94 11.96
CA LEU A 59 16.23 -10.53 11.16
C LEU A 59 16.00 -9.02 11.15
N VAL A 60 16.78 -8.25 11.92
CA VAL A 60 16.60 -6.79 12.05
C VAL A 60 16.76 -6.08 10.71
N GLU A 61 17.81 -6.40 9.95
CA GLU A 61 18.07 -5.78 8.64
C GLU A 61 16.92 -6.06 7.67
N ARG A 62 16.44 -7.31 7.63
CA ARG A 62 15.28 -7.72 6.82
C ARG A 62 14.02 -6.95 7.20
N ALA A 63 13.73 -6.84 8.50
CA ALA A 63 12.56 -6.10 8.99
C ALA A 63 12.65 -4.59 8.67
N GLN A 64 13.83 -3.99 8.76
CA GLN A 64 14.05 -2.58 8.40
C GLN A 64 13.81 -2.35 6.90
N ALA A 65 14.37 -3.19 6.04
CA ALA A 65 14.16 -3.11 4.59
C ALA A 65 12.66 -3.25 4.22
N LEU A 66 11.94 -4.12 4.94
CA LEU A 66 10.50 -4.29 4.79
C LEU A 66 9.71 -3.06 5.23
N LEU A 67 10.05 -2.46 6.37
CA LEU A 67 9.44 -1.22 6.85
C LEU A 67 9.63 -0.07 5.84
N ASP A 68 10.82 0.06 5.26
CA ASP A 68 11.09 1.08 4.25
C ASP A 68 10.22 0.90 2.99
N ARG A 69 10.00 -0.35 2.57
CA ARG A 69 9.05 -0.68 1.49
C ARG A 69 7.63 -0.28 1.86
N GLN A 70 7.17 -0.62 3.07
CA GLN A 70 5.84 -0.25 3.55
C GLN A 70 5.61 1.26 3.54
N VAL A 71 6.58 2.05 3.99
CA VAL A 71 6.49 3.52 3.96
C VAL A 71 6.37 4.04 2.53
N ARG A 72 7.12 3.45 1.57
CA ARG A 72 6.99 3.81 0.14
C ARG A 72 5.61 3.47 -0.41
N VAL A 73 5.07 2.29 -0.10
CA VAL A 73 3.72 1.87 -0.51
C VAL A 73 2.67 2.80 0.07
N ALA A 74 2.74 3.12 1.37
CA ALA A 74 1.80 4.02 2.03
C ALA A 74 1.78 5.41 1.37
N ARG A 75 2.95 5.95 1.03
CA ARG A 75 3.07 7.22 0.29
C ARG A 75 2.47 7.12 -1.12
N GLY A 76 2.72 6.02 -1.83
CA GLY A 76 2.14 5.76 -3.14
C GLY A 76 0.61 5.69 -3.11
N LEU A 77 0.05 4.98 -2.13
CA LEU A 77 -1.39 4.89 -1.91
C LEU A 77 -2.02 6.26 -1.63
N ALA A 78 -1.39 7.07 -0.78
CA ALA A 78 -1.86 8.42 -0.49
C ALA A 78 -1.86 9.32 -1.73
N ALA A 79 -0.82 9.22 -2.58
CA ALA A 79 -0.72 9.95 -3.83
C ALA A 79 -1.79 9.52 -4.85
N ALA A 80 -1.99 8.21 -5.01
CA ALA A 80 -3.03 7.65 -5.89
C ALA A 80 -4.43 8.11 -5.44
N ALA A 81 -4.74 8.01 -4.14
CA ALA A 81 -6.01 8.46 -3.60
C ALA A 81 -6.24 9.98 -3.80
N ALA A 82 -5.17 10.79 -3.71
CA ALA A 82 -5.26 12.23 -4.00
C ALA A 82 -5.55 12.50 -5.47
N GLN A 83 -4.96 11.72 -6.39
CA GLN A 83 -5.22 11.83 -7.82
C GLN A 83 -6.66 11.45 -8.16
N SER A 84 -7.17 10.32 -7.67
CA SER A 84 -8.56 9.91 -7.91
C SER A 84 -9.56 10.95 -7.41
N ARG A 85 -9.32 11.60 -6.26
CA ARG A 85 -10.17 12.71 -5.77
C ARG A 85 -10.17 13.92 -6.70
N ARG A 86 -9.05 14.25 -7.35
CA ARG A 86 -9.00 15.33 -8.34
C ARG A 86 -9.80 14.98 -9.59
N GLU A 87 -9.67 13.75 -10.07
CA GLU A 87 -10.40 13.25 -11.24
C GLU A 87 -11.92 13.28 -11.01
N LEU A 88 -12.38 12.81 -9.84
CA LEU A 88 -13.80 12.88 -9.47
C LEU A 88 -14.32 14.32 -9.47
N ARG A 89 -13.58 15.27 -8.88
CA ARG A 89 -13.96 16.70 -8.89
C ARG A 89 -14.06 17.28 -10.30
N ALA A 90 -13.15 16.90 -11.20
CA ALA A 90 -13.20 17.34 -12.60
C ALA A 90 -14.43 16.78 -13.33
N VAL A 91 -14.76 15.51 -13.10
CA VAL A 91 -15.98 14.88 -13.65
C VAL A 91 -17.24 15.56 -13.11
N GLU A 92 -17.28 15.91 -11.82
CA GLU A 92 -18.39 16.65 -11.21
C GLU A 92 -18.56 18.04 -11.83
N GLN A 93 -17.47 18.76 -12.10
CA GLN A 93 -17.52 20.08 -12.75
C GLN A 93 -18.03 20.01 -14.20
N LEU A 94 -17.62 19.00 -14.97
CA LEU A 94 -18.15 18.78 -16.32
C LEU A 94 -19.66 18.55 -16.29
N ARG A 95 -20.16 17.75 -15.34
CA ARG A 95 -21.61 17.50 -15.18
C ARG A 95 -22.39 18.73 -14.73
N ALA A 96 -21.77 19.62 -13.97
CA ALA A 96 -22.39 20.85 -13.49
C ALA A 96 -22.39 21.99 -14.52
N THR A 97 -21.60 21.86 -15.60
CA THR A 97 -21.58 22.84 -16.69
C THR A 97 -22.81 22.63 -17.57
N PRO A 98 -23.72 23.62 -17.71
CA PRO A 98 -24.84 23.51 -18.62
C PRO A 98 -24.33 23.31 -20.05
N GLU A 99 -25.04 22.49 -20.84
CA GLU A 99 -24.72 22.27 -22.24
C GLU A 99 -24.63 23.63 -22.95
N ALA A 100 -23.44 23.99 -23.43
CA ALA A 100 -23.24 25.25 -24.12
C ALA A 100 -24.05 25.20 -25.41
N THR A 101 -25.13 25.97 -25.48
CA THR A 101 -25.95 26.10 -26.69
C THR A 101 -25.02 26.47 -27.86
N PRO A 102 -24.85 25.61 -28.88
CA PRO A 102 -23.95 25.91 -29.98
C PRO A 102 -24.50 27.12 -30.74
N VAL A 103 -23.75 28.23 -30.71
CA VAL A 103 -24.05 29.43 -31.49
C VAL A 103 -23.32 29.29 -32.83
N TYR A 104 -24.08 29.08 -33.91
CA TYR A 104 -23.54 29.18 -35.27
C TYR A 104 -23.37 30.65 -35.63
N LEU A 105 -22.13 31.08 -35.87
CA LEU A 105 -21.81 32.39 -36.42
C LEU A 105 -21.77 32.25 -37.95
N ASP A 106 -22.78 32.76 -38.65
CA ASP A 106 -22.75 32.87 -40.10
C ASP A 106 -21.95 34.11 -40.51
N THR A 107 -20.74 33.89 -41.04
CA THR A 107 -19.95 34.95 -41.65
C THR A 107 -20.36 35.08 -43.11
N ALA A 108 -21.43 35.81 -43.38
CA ALA A 108 -21.78 36.22 -44.73
C ALA A 108 -20.72 37.21 -45.23
N GLY A 109 -20.02 36.82 -46.30
CA GLY A 109 -19.13 37.66 -47.11
C GLY A 109 -19.77 38.07 -48.42
#